data_AF-A0A356C2D6-F1
#
_entry.id   AF-A0A356C2D6-F1
#
_cell.length_a   1.000
_cell.length_b   1.000
_cell.length_c   1.000
_cell.angle_alpha   90.00
_cell.angle_beta   90.00
_cell.angle_gamma   90.00
#
_symmetry.space_group_name_H-M   'P 1'
#
loop_
_entity.id
_entity.type
_entity.pdbx_description
1 polymer ?
#
loop_
_entity_poly.entity_id
_entity_poly.type
_entity_poly.pdbx_seq_one_letter_code
_entity_poly.pdbx_strand_id
1 'polypeptide(L)' 'MKGAYRAGFAKADITPGVGVAMAGYATREVGAKGCHDELYSHVMVVEDSSRVAAVINLDLLEV' A
#
# COMPACT_ATOMS: atom_id res chain seq x y z
N MET A 1 17.89 -28.28 -12.43
CA MET A 1 16.46 -27.87 -12.40
C MET A 1 16.44 -26.35 -12.31
N LYS A 2 15.77 -25.64 -13.24
CA LYS A 2 15.52 -24.20 -13.07
C LYS A 2 14.70 -24.03 -11.78
N GLY A 3 15.15 -23.22 -10.83
CA GLY A 3 14.40 -22.95 -9.60
C GLY A 3 13.03 -22.35 -9.96
N ALA A 4 11.95 -22.93 -9.44
CA ALA A 4 10.61 -22.41 -9.67
C ALA A 4 10.36 -21.24 -8.72
N TYR A 5 10.08 -20.06 -9.27
CA TYR A 5 9.61 -18.93 -8.48
C TYR A 5 8.15 -19.17 -8.06
N ARG A 6 7.81 -18.83 -6.81
CA ARG A 6 6.42 -18.77 -6.33
C ARG A 6 6.08 -17.32 -6.05
N ALA A 7 4.83 -16.94 -6.31
CA ALA A 7 4.33 -15.61 -6.03
C ALA A 7 3.06 -15.67 -5.17
N GLY A 8 3.00 -14.82 -4.15
CA GLY A 8 1.82 -14.58 -3.33
C GLY A 8 1.38 -13.12 -3.45
N PHE A 9 0.06 -12.90 -3.44
CA PHE A 9 -0.53 -11.58 -3.54
C PHE A 9 -1.47 -11.35 -2.35
N ALA A 10 -1.41 -10.17 -1.76
CA ALA A 10 -2.31 -9.77 -0.70
C ALA A 10 -2.62 -8.27 -0.78
N LYS A 11 -3.73 -7.90 -0.15
CA LYS A 11 -4.22 -6.53 -0.05
C LYS A 11 -4.66 -6.26 1.39
N ALA A 12 -4.34 -5.08 1.91
CA ALA A 12 -4.76 -4.63 3.23
C ALA A 12 -5.28 -3.19 3.16
N ASP A 13 -6.42 -2.93 3.80
CA ASP A 13 -6.98 -1.58 3.95
C ASP A 13 -6.06 -0.75 4.86
N ILE A 14 -5.68 0.43 4.38
CA ILE A 14 -4.84 1.40 5.09
C ILE A 14 -5.52 2.77 5.21
N THR A 15 -6.84 2.83 4.98
CA THR A 15 -7.63 4.06 5.02
C THR A 15 -7.53 4.73 6.39
N PRO A 16 -6.97 5.95 6.48
CA PRO A 16 -6.95 6.68 7.74
C PRO A 16 -8.36 7.07 8.19
N GLY A 17 -8.53 7.27 9.49
CA GLY A 17 -9.78 7.79 10.03
C GLY A 17 -10.12 9.19 9.49
N VAL A 18 -11.42 9.51 9.49
CA VAL A 18 -11.91 10.87 9.22
C VAL A 18 -11.26 11.87 10.19
N GLY A 19 -10.93 13.05 9.70
CA GLY A 19 -10.25 14.12 10.45
C GLY A 19 -8.73 14.11 10.34
N VAL A 20 -8.12 13.03 9.84
CA VAL A 20 -6.66 12.96 9.61
C VAL A 20 -6.24 13.98 8.55
N ALA A 21 -5.10 14.64 8.78
CA ALA A 21 -4.50 15.57 7.83
C ALA A 21 -4.14 14.84 6.52
N MET A 22 -4.51 15.45 5.40
CA MET A 22 -4.32 14.85 4.09
C MET A 22 -3.06 15.42 3.41
N ALA A 23 -2.21 14.56 2.86
CA ALA A 23 -0.98 14.94 2.17
C ALA A 23 -1.22 15.57 0.77
N GLY A 24 -0.24 16.32 0.25
CA GLY A 24 -0.22 16.83 -1.12
C GLY A 24 -0.59 18.31 -1.30
N TYR A 25 -1.31 18.91 -0.35
CA TYR A 25 -1.68 20.33 -0.39
C TYR A 25 -1.30 21.00 0.94
N ALA A 26 -0.20 21.75 0.94
CA ALA A 26 0.38 22.34 2.15
C ALA A 26 -0.52 23.37 2.84
N THR A 27 -1.40 24.03 2.09
CA THR A 27 -2.32 25.07 2.62
C THR A 27 -3.67 24.51 3.05
N ARG A 28 -3.86 23.19 3.05
CA ARG A 28 -5.12 22.59 3.49
C ARG A 28 -5.19 22.62 5.02
N GLU A 29 -6.20 23.32 5.53
CA GLU A 29 -6.35 23.56 6.97
C GLU A 29 -7.23 22.52 7.68
N VAL A 30 -7.98 21.71 6.93
CA VAL A 30 -8.91 20.71 7.48
C VAL A 30 -8.55 19.32 7.00
N GLY A 31 -8.70 18.34 7.90
CA GLY A 31 -8.51 16.92 7.59
C GLY A 31 -9.63 16.32 6.73
N ALA A 32 -9.52 15.02 6.45
CA ALA A 32 -10.51 14.27 5.69
C ALA A 32 -11.91 14.42 6.29
N LYS A 33 -12.94 14.65 5.46
CA LYS A 33 -14.35 14.79 5.90
C LYS A 33 -15.16 13.51 5.77
N GLY A 34 -14.58 12.49 5.14
CA GLY A 34 -15.21 11.23 4.80
C GLY A 34 -14.25 10.42 3.92
N CYS A 35 -14.70 9.23 3.52
CA CYS A 35 -13.99 8.36 2.58
C CYS A 35 -14.82 8.25 1.30
N HIS A 36 -14.21 8.47 0.14
CA HIS A 36 -14.86 8.20 -1.15
C HIS A 36 -14.56 6.76 -1.58
N ASP A 37 -13.28 6.39 -1.60
CA ASP A 37 -12.78 5.03 -1.80
C ASP A 37 -11.70 4.74 -0.75
N GLU A 38 -11.62 3.49 -0.29
CA GLU A 38 -10.58 3.04 0.62
C GLU A 38 -9.20 3.09 -0.03
N LEU A 39 -8.19 3.39 0.78
CA LEU A 39 -6.78 3.32 0.39
C LEU A 39 -6.23 1.95 0.77
N TYR A 40 -5.40 1.37 -0.09
CA TYR A 40 -4.89 0.04 0.13
C TYR A 40 -3.37 -0.07 -0.01
N SER A 41 -2.81 -1.01 0.75
CA SER A 41 -1.52 -1.60 0.47
C SER A 41 -1.73 -2.87 -0.34
N HIS A 42 -1.06 -2.96 -1.48
CA HIS A 42 -1.02 -4.16 -2.32
C HIS A 42 0.39 -4.70 -2.32
N VAL A 43 0.55 -5.99 -1.99
CA VAL A 43 1.86 -6.63 -1.96
C VAL A 43 1.90 -7.82 -2.92
N MET A 44 3.00 -7.91 -3.64
CA MET A 44 3.44 -9.13 -4.30
C MET A 44 4.71 -9.61 -3.61
N VAL A 45 4.68 -10.82 -3.09
CA VAL A 45 5.87 -11.52 -2.57
C VAL A 45 6.29 -12.56 -3.58
N VAL A 46 7.55 -12.55 -3.99
CA VAL A 46 8.14 -13.57 -4.88
C VAL A 46 9.25 -14.28 -4.12
N GLU A 47 9.20 -15.61 -4.10
CA GLU A 47 10.21 -16.45 -3.46
C GLU A 47 10.81 -17.47 -4.43
N ASP A 48 12.09 -17.81 -4.20
CA ASP A 48 12.73 -19.03 -4.69
C ASP A 48 13.28 -19.85 -3.51
N SER A 49 14.05 -20.90 -3.78
CA SER A 49 14.64 -21.78 -2.75
C SER A 49 15.61 -21.10 -1.79
N SER A 50 16.03 -19.87 -2.05
CA SER A 50 17.10 -19.16 -1.35
C SER A 50 16.78 -17.72 -0.96
N ARG A 51 15.82 -17.08 -1.63
CA ARG A 51 15.52 -15.66 -1.47
C ARG A 51 14.03 -15.40 -1.51
N VAL A 52 13.65 -14.34 -0.81
CA VAL A 52 12.30 -13.76 -0.83
C VAL A 52 12.45 -12.26 -1.12
N ALA A 53 11.62 -11.75 -2.01
CA ALA A 53 11.50 -10.32 -2.31
C ALA A 53 10.03 -9.91 -2.25
N ALA A 54 9.77 -8.68 -1.81
CA ALA A 54 8.44 -8.10 -1.79
C ALA A 54 8.42 -6.78 -2.56
N VAL A 55 7.38 -6.58 -3.37
CA VAL A 55 7.05 -5.32 -3.99
C VAL A 55 5.73 -4.86 -3.40
N ILE A 56 5.72 -3.66 -2.81
CA ILE A 56 4.55 -3.08 -2.18
C ILE A 56 4.18 -1.81 -2.94
N ASN A 57 2.93 -1.75 -3.38
CA ASN A 57 2.30 -0.54 -3.90
C ASN A 57 1.36 0.02 -2.83
N LEU A 58 1.46 1.31 -2.58
CA LEU A 58 0.64 2.02 -1.60
C LEU A 58 -0.18 3.08 -2.33
N ASP A 59 -1.48 3.16 -2.03
CA ASP A 59 -2.34 4.25 -2.49
C ASP A 59 -2.05 5.52 -1.66
N LEU A 60 -0.80 5.96 -1.68
CA LEU A 60 -0.27 7.10 -0.93
C LEU A 60 0.50 8.03 -1.87
N LEU A 61 0.65 9.29 -1.44
CA LEU A 61 1.41 10.29 -2.18
C LEU A 61 2.91 9.98 -2.20
N GLU A 62 3.45 9.49 -1.09
CA GLU A 62 4.86 9.19 -0.87
C GLU A 62 5.03 8.07 0.16
N VAL A 63 6.27 7.54 0.23
CA VAL A 63 6.70 6.47 1.15
C VAL A 63 7.88 6.95 1.98
#